data_AF-A0A3D8QN59-F1
#
_entry.id   AF-A0A3D8QN59-F1
#
_cell.length_a   1.000
_cell.length_b   1.000
_cell.length_c   1.000
_cell.angle_alpha   90.00
_cell.angle_beta   90.00
_cell.angle_gamma   90.00
#
_symmetry.space_group_name_H-M   'P 1'
#
loop_
_entity.id
_entity.type
_entity.pdbx_description
1 polymer ?
#
loop_
_entity_poly.entity_id
_entity_poly.type
_entity_poly.pdbx_seq_one_letter_code
_entity_poly.pdbx_strand_id
1 'polypeptide(L)'
;MSAGKGKAPVRGDTTTQGNRSSNKLEWKIPDGADTIDDNDLPSFKFTIPQGFDRNVLNFTRMPKLGEACMGGTVDKADKTITGRSCTGTLIATYHSPCMVWVTPPEGQEDTFVPCTSDDADQIATWKDEHRPGDIAFGWWWNRKTNQYYKGIGTVKYCRRNGNLLIVDPFSRDDPRHDLNFPPGTWRMLEIERLLYIGDTDQAEELRRKLSEKEEKARQLYKLRLYVVEDTVEDLTLRTKNYTMRKKPLPPRPTGFLEEMMVKKGFGPQ
;
A
#
# COMPACT_ATOMS: atom_id res chain seq x y z
N MET A 1 -43.66 33.84 46.43
CA MET A 1 -43.19 32.52 45.96
C MET A 1 -42.00 32.73 45.05
N SER A 2 -40.96 31.89 45.21
CA SER A 2 -39.75 31.78 44.37
C SER A 2 -38.70 32.89 44.53
N ALA A 3 -37.40 32.63 44.50
CA ALA A 3 -36.55 31.48 44.76
C ALA A 3 -35.12 32.05 44.76
N GLY A 4 -34.26 31.61 45.68
CA GLY A 4 -32.88 32.07 45.77
C GLY A 4 -32.02 31.64 44.58
N LYS A 5 -31.10 32.52 44.18
CA LYS A 5 -29.88 32.23 43.40
C LYS A 5 -28.83 33.22 43.95
N GLY A 6 -27.77 32.83 44.64
CA GLY A 6 -26.80 31.79 44.29
C GLY A 6 -25.65 32.47 43.54
N LYS A 7 -24.71 33.09 44.28
CA LYS A 7 -23.50 33.73 43.75
C LYS A 7 -22.62 32.68 43.04
N ALA A 8 -22.26 32.94 41.79
CA ALA A 8 -21.19 32.22 41.10
C ALA A 8 -19.85 32.93 41.35
N PRO A 9 -18.76 32.21 41.69
CA PRO A 9 -17.45 32.80 41.82
C PRO A 9 -16.71 32.90 40.48
N VAL A 10 -15.91 33.96 40.41
CA VAL A 10 -14.91 34.34 39.41
C VAL A 10 -14.04 33.13 39.01
N ARG A 11 -13.94 32.85 37.70
CA ARG A 11 -12.90 31.96 37.13
C ARG A 11 -11.82 32.81 36.49
N GLY A 12 -10.62 32.69 37.07
CA GLY A 12 -9.40 33.31 36.58
C GLY A 12 -8.85 32.64 35.32
N ASP A 13 -8.09 33.45 34.60
CA ASP A 13 -7.21 33.06 33.51
C ASP A 13 -6.29 31.90 33.93
N THR A 14 -6.32 30.83 33.15
CA THR A 14 -5.27 29.82 33.13
C THR A 14 -4.98 29.46 31.69
N THR A 15 -4.07 30.22 31.11
CA THR A 15 -3.28 29.86 29.95
C THR A 15 -2.60 28.52 30.24
N THR A 16 -3.16 27.43 29.73
CA THR A 16 -2.50 26.12 29.77
C THR A 16 -2.13 25.75 28.35
N GLN A 17 -0.89 26.07 27.97
CA GLN A 17 -0.22 25.42 26.85
C GLN A 17 -0.20 23.91 27.12
N GLY A 18 -1.12 23.19 26.47
CA GLY A 18 -1.13 21.74 26.45
C GLY A 18 0.07 21.25 25.64
N ASN A 19 1.18 21.03 26.33
CA ASN A 19 2.31 20.26 25.85
C ASN A 19 1.81 18.82 25.65
N ARG A 20 1.34 18.48 24.45
CA ARG A 20 1.06 17.09 24.07
C ARG A 20 2.40 16.39 23.87
N SER A 21 3.00 15.95 24.98
CA SER A 21 4.04 14.94 24.93
C SER A 21 3.41 13.72 24.24
N SER A 22 3.96 13.36 23.08
CA SER A 22 3.70 12.09 22.44
C SER A 22 4.11 10.99 23.41
N ASN A 23 3.17 10.44 24.16
CA ASN A 23 3.36 9.18 24.87
C ASN A 23 3.62 8.12 23.80
N LYS A 24 4.89 7.91 23.48
CA LYS A 24 5.36 6.65 22.89
C LYS A 24 5.02 5.58 23.93
N LEU A 25 3.91 4.89 23.71
CA LEU A 25 3.69 3.59 24.35
C LEU A 25 4.78 2.66 23.84
N GLU A 26 5.84 2.52 24.64
CA GLU A 26 6.81 1.45 24.48
C GLU A 26 6.16 0.16 24.97
N TRP A 27 5.61 -0.60 24.03
CA TRP A 27 5.10 -1.95 24.30
C TRP A 27 6.30 -2.86 24.55
N LYS A 28 6.55 -3.20 25.82
CA LYS A 28 7.52 -4.23 26.18
C LYS A 28 6.91 -5.59 25.90
N ILE A 29 7.61 -6.40 25.11
CA ILE A 29 7.28 -7.81 24.89
C ILE A 29 7.43 -8.52 26.25
N PRO A 30 6.41 -9.26 26.73
CA PRO A 30 6.52 -10.01 27.98
C PRO A 30 7.56 -11.14 27.86
N ASP A 31 8.26 -11.41 28.96
CA ASP A 31 9.19 -12.54 29.05
C ASP A 31 8.43 -13.86 28.76
N GLY A 32 8.79 -14.55 27.67
CA GLY A 32 8.18 -15.83 27.25
C GLY A 32 7.71 -15.89 25.79
N ALA A 33 7.53 -14.75 25.12
CA ALA A 33 7.18 -14.69 23.69
C ALA A 33 8.29 -15.24 22.75
N ASP A 34 9.48 -15.51 23.29
CA ASP A 34 10.64 -16.04 22.56
C ASP A 34 10.64 -17.56 22.40
N THR A 35 9.64 -18.25 22.94
CA THR A 35 9.51 -19.71 22.87
C THR A 35 8.80 -20.23 21.62
N ILE A 36 8.28 -19.34 20.77
CA ILE A 36 7.66 -19.71 19.48
C ILE A 36 8.78 -20.06 18.49
N ASP A 37 8.85 -21.34 18.10
CA ASP A 37 9.82 -21.87 17.12
C ASP A 37 9.67 -21.15 15.77
N ASP A 38 10.77 -20.66 15.20
CA ASP A 38 10.80 -20.04 13.88
C ASP A 38 10.30 -20.99 12.78
N ASN A 39 10.35 -22.32 13.00
CA ASN A 39 9.82 -23.34 12.08
C ASN A 39 8.27 -23.42 12.08
N ASP A 40 7.61 -22.90 13.10
CA ASP A 40 6.13 -22.83 13.18
C ASP A 40 5.57 -21.57 12.50
N LEU A 41 6.45 -20.66 12.06
CA LEU A 41 6.05 -19.53 11.22
C LEU A 41 5.78 -20.05 9.80
N PRO A 42 4.63 -19.72 9.18
CA PRO A 42 4.32 -20.17 7.83
C PRO A 42 5.41 -19.74 6.85
N SER A 43 6.08 -20.71 6.24
CA SER A 43 6.97 -20.46 5.10
C SER A 43 6.11 -20.07 3.90
N PHE A 44 5.96 -18.76 3.68
CA PHE A 44 5.27 -18.27 2.50
C PHE A 44 6.19 -18.48 1.28
N LYS A 45 6.08 -19.64 0.63
CA LYS A 45 6.60 -19.83 -0.73
C LYS A 45 5.79 -18.95 -1.69
N PHE A 46 6.19 -17.69 -1.82
CA PHE A 46 5.58 -16.73 -2.73
C PHE A 46 6.10 -16.97 -4.15
N THR A 47 5.19 -17.23 -5.09
CA THR A 47 5.55 -17.27 -6.53
C THR A 47 5.35 -15.86 -7.09
N ILE A 48 6.44 -15.18 -7.41
CA ILE A 48 6.39 -13.86 -8.05
C ILE A 48 5.74 -14.03 -9.43
N PRO A 49 4.69 -13.26 -9.77
CA PRO A 49 4.02 -13.38 -11.06
C PRO A 49 4.98 -13.07 -12.21
N GLN A 50 4.84 -13.77 -13.33
CA GLN A 50 5.60 -13.46 -14.55
C GLN A 50 5.31 -12.01 -14.99
N GLY A 51 6.38 -11.23 -15.19
CA GLY A 51 6.31 -9.78 -15.43
C GLY A 51 6.71 -8.91 -14.23
N PHE A 52 6.80 -9.50 -13.03
CA PHE A 52 7.53 -8.93 -11.89
C PHE A 52 8.91 -9.57 -11.70
N ASP A 53 9.49 -10.14 -12.76
CA ASP A 53 10.86 -10.63 -12.70
C ASP A 53 11.88 -9.48 -12.72
N ARG A 54 13.08 -9.80 -12.25
CA ARG A 54 14.21 -8.89 -12.15
C ARG A 54 14.45 -8.06 -13.42
N ASN A 55 14.29 -8.65 -14.61
CA ASN A 55 14.58 -7.93 -15.85
C ASN A 55 13.53 -6.86 -16.16
N VAL A 56 12.25 -7.12 -15.85
CA VAL A 56 11.18 -6.13 -16.02
C VAL A 56 11.29 -5.02 -14.99
N LEU A 57 11.52 -5.38 -13.72
CA LEU A 57 11.67 -4.41 -12.63
C LEU A 57 12.88 -3.48 -12.83
N ASN A 58 13.94 -4.00 -13.45
CA ASN A 58 15.15 -3.24 -13.76
C ASN A 58 15.07 -2.53 -15.10
N PHE A 59 13.95 -2.67 -15.83
CA PHE A 59 13.77 -2.16 -17.19
C PHE A 59 14.86 -2.62 -18.17
N THR A 60 15.52 -3.75 -17.91
CA THR A 60 16.46 -4.38 -18.88
C THR A 60 15.71 -5.08 -20.00
N ARG A 61 14.45 -5.44 -19.75
CA ARG A 61 13.47 -5.79 -20.78
C ARG A 61 12.15 -5.07 -20.49
N MET A 62 11.38 -4.79 -21.54
CA MET A 62 9.99 -4.38 -21.38
C MET A 62 9.11 -5.60 -21.02
N PRO A 63 8.04 -5.42 -20.23
CA PRO A 63 7.05 -6.48 -20.04
C PRO A 63 6.38 -6.82 -21.37
N LYS A 64 6.05 -8.10 -21.57
CA LYS A 64 5.30 -8.56 -22.76
C LYS A 64 3.80 -8.42 -22.52
N LEU A 65 3.03 -8.28 -23.61
CA LEU A 65 1.57 -8.31 -23.54
C LEU A 65 1.12 -9.59 -22.81
N GLY A 66 0.19 -9.45 -21.87
CA GLY A 66 -0.27 -10.55 -21.01
C GLY A 66 0.51 -10.76 -19.71
N GLU A 67 1.71 -10.20 -19.57
CA GLU A 67 2.49 -10.30 -18.32
C GLU A 67 1.96 -9.32 -17.25
N ALA A 68 2.19 -9.65 -15.98
CA ALA A 68 1.85 -8.77 -14.87
C ALA A 68 2.85 -7.61 -14.77
N CYS A 69 2.41 -6.36 -14.71
CA CYS A 69 3.32 -5.24 -14.48
C CYS A 69 2.62 -4.08 -13.75
N MET A 70 3.37 -3.01 -13.48
CA MET A 70 2.81 -1.74 -13.04
C MET A 70 2.60 -0.80 -14.23
N GLY A 71 1.43 -0.18 -14.30
CA GLY A 71 1.09 0.78 -15.35
C GLY A 71 -0.11 1.65 -14.99
N GLY A 72 -0.46 2.55 -15.90
CA GLY A 72 -1.73 3.28 -15.86
C GLY A 72 -2.89 2.40 -16.31
N THR A 73 -4.12 2.82 -16.04
CA THR A 73 -5.33 2.15 -16.57
C THR A 73 -6.06 3.07 -17.53
N VAL A 74 -6.90 2.46 -18.36
CA VAL A 74 -7.87 3.18 -19.18
C VAL A 74 -9.26 2.90 -18.61
N ASP A 75 -10.00 3.96 -18.26
CA ASP A 75 -11.40 3.82 -17.88
C ASP A 75 -12.20 3.37 -19.12
N LYS A 76 -13.02 2.32 -18.96
CA LYS A 76 -13.78 1.75 -20.07
C LYS A 76 -14.96 2.64 -20.49
N ALA A 77 -15.46 3.50 -19.61
CA ALA A 77 -16.63 4.34 -19.87
C ALA A 77 -16.28 5.53 -20.78
N ASP A 78 -15.16 6.21 -20.51
CA ASP A 78 -14.77 7.45 -21.18
C ASP A 78 -13.39 7.39 -21.86
N LYS A 79 -12.74 6.23 -21.82
CA LYS A 79 -11.39 5.98 -22.37
C LYS A 79 -10.29 6.84 -21.75
N THR A 80 -10.53 7.48 -20.61
CA THR A 80 -9.53 8.34 -19.98
C THR A 80 -8.40 7.53 -19.35
N ILE A 81 -7.18 8.07 -19.39
CA ILE A 81 -6.00 7.43 -18.82
C ILE A 81 -5.82 7.89 -17.37
N THR A 82 -5.84 6.93 -16.45
CA THR A 82 -5.56 7.19 -15.05
C THR A 82 -4.06 7.18 -14.80
N GLY A 83 -3.59 8.13 -13.99
CA GLY A 83 -2.21 8.23 -13.53
C GLY A 83 -1.92 7.46 -12.24
N ARG A 84 -2.89 6.67 -11.77
CA ARG A 84 -2.68 5.78 -10.62
C ARG A 84 -1.92 4.55 -11.12
N SER A 85 -0.63 4.47 -10.81
CA SER A 85 0.12 3.22 -10.98
C SER A 85 -0.60 2.12 -10.21
N CYS A 86 -1.04 1.09 -10.92
CA CYS A 86 -1.63 -0.11 -10.35
C CYS A 86 -0.98 -1.35 -10.94
N THR A 87 -1.17 -2.49 -10.27
CA THR A 87 -0.73 -3.78 -10.78
C THR A 87 -1.83 -4.42 -11.61
N GLY A 88 -1.46 -4.96 -12.75
CA GLY A 88 -2.41 -5.58 -13.67
C GLY A 88 -1.73 -6.33 -14.80
N THR A 89 -2.53 -6.91 -15.68
CA THR A 89 -2.05 -7.54 -16.91
C THR A 89 -1.76 -6.45 -17.94
N LEU A 90 -0.55 -6.46 -18.52
CA LEU A 90 -0.20 -5.54 -19.59
C LEU A 90 -1.07 -5.79 -20.81
N ILE A 91 -1.80 -4.77 -21.24
CA ILE A 91 -2.65 -4.82 -22.43
C ILE A 91 -2.15 -3.94 -23.56
N ALA A 92 -1.35 -2.90 -23.26
CA ALA A 92 -0.73 -2.06 -24.27
C ALA A 92 0.54 -1.36 -23.76
N THR A 93 1.46 -1.12 -24.68
CA THR A 93 2.66 -0.30 -24.46
C THR A 93 2.70 0.78 -25.53
N TYR A 94 2.66 2.04 -25.10
CA TYR A 94 2.79 3.18 -26.01
C TYR A 94 4.18 3.76 -25.87
N HIS A 95 4.88 3.83 -27.00
CA HIS A 95 6.23 4.37 -27.06
C HIS A 95 6.18 5.82 -27.55
N SER A 96 6.85 6.71 -26.82
CA SER A 96 6.98 8.12 -27.16
C SER A 96 8.45 8.49 -27.33
N PRO A 97 8.85 9.05 -28.48
CA PRO A 97 10.20 9.60 -28.65
C PRO A 97 10.51 10.72 -27.65
N CYS A 98 9.58 11.67 -27.43
CA CYS A 98 9.64 12.65 -26.33
C CYS A 98 8.28 12.81 -25.67
N MET A 99 8.22 12.53 -24.37
CA MET A 99 7.05 12.77 -23.53
C MET A 99 7.27 14.03 -22.70
N VAL A 100 6.59 15.11 -23.07
CA VAL A 100 6.69 16.43 -22.42
C VAL A 100 5.75 16.47 -21.22
N TRP A 101 6.31 16.73 -20.03
CA TRP A 101 5.54 16.93 -18.80
C TRP A 101 5.47 18.41 -18.47
N VAL A 102 4.27 18.93 -18.31
CA VAL A 102 3.99 20.34 -18.06
C VAL A 102 3.32 20.56 -16.71
N THR A 103 3.42 21.80 -16.22
CA THR A 103 2.63 22.29 -15.10
C THR A 103 1.64 23.32 -15.65
N PRO A 104 0.33 23.18 -15.37
CA PRO A 104 -0.64 24.19 -15.75
C PRO A 104 -0.28 25.53 -15.10
N PRO A 105 -0.54 26.67 -15.77
CA PRO A 105 -0.50 27.98 -15.13
C PRO A 105 -1.46 28.01 -13.93
N GLU A 106 -1.09 28.72 -12.88
CA GLU A 106 -1.90 28.84 -11.67
C GLU A 106 -3.29 29.42 -12.00
N GLY A 107 -4.35 28.72 -11.58
CA GLY A 107 -5.73 29.11 -11.84
C GLY A 107 -6.25 28.74 -13.24
N GLN A 108 -5.45 28.06 -14.06
CA GLN A 108 -5.83 27.60 -15.40
C GLN A 108 -5.86 26.07 -15.50
N GLU A 109 -5.88 25.36 -14.39
CA GLU A 109 -5.95 23.88 -14.36
C GLU A 109 -7.17 23.34 -15.09
N ASP A 110 -8.29 24.06 -15.06
CA ASP A 110 -9.55 23.66 -15.70
C ASP A 110 -9.51 23.76 -17.24
N THR A 111 -8.47 24.40 -17.81
CA THR A 111 -8.26 24.46 -19.27
C THR A 111 -7.64 23.18 -19.84
N PHE A 112 -7.08 22.35 -18.97
CA PHE A 112 -6.50 21.07 -19.34
C PHE A 112 -7.61 20.03 -19.51
N VAL A 113 -7.47 19.18 -20.53
CA VAL A 113 -8.45 18.14 -20.83
C VAL A 113 -7.89 16.76 -20.49
N PRO A 114 -8.71 15.80 -20.01
CA PRO A 114 -8.24 14.45 -19.72
C PRO A 114 -7.58 13.79 -20.95
N CYS A 115 -6.46 13.09 -20.73
CA CYS A 115 -5.85 12.24 -21.75
C CYS A 115 -6.70 10.99 -21.95
N THR A 116 -6.84 10.56 -23.20
CA THR A 116 -7.57 9.36 -23.60
C THR A 116 -6.65 8.32 -24.22
N SER A 117 -7.14 7.09 -24.43
CA SER A 117 -6.40 6.06 -25.18
C SER A 117 -5.90 6.57 -26.53
N ASP A 118 -6.71 7.36 -27.23
CA ASP A 118 -6.39 7.88 -28.56
C ASP A 118 -5.22 8.89 -28.50
N ASP A 119 -5.03 9.55 -27.35
CA ASP A 119 -3.87 10.41 -27.11
C ASP A 119 -2.58 9.62 -26.88
N ALA A 120 -2.70 8.43 -26.28
CA ALA A 120 -1.57 7.52 -26.14
C ALA A 120 -1.14 6.94 -27.50
N ASP A 121 -2.04 6.78 -28.46
CA ASP A 121 -1.66 6.42 -29.84
C ASP A 121 -0.89 7.57 -30.52
N GLN A 122 -1.33 8.81 -30.31
CA GLN A 122 -0.71 10.00 -30.89
C GLN A 122 0.66 10.32 -30.29
N ILE A 123 0.95 9.87 -29.08
CA ILE A 123 2.20 10.19 -28.38
C ILE A 123 3.46 9.69 -29.14
N ALA A 124 3.32 8.70 -30.01
CA ALA A 124 4.39 8.19 -30.86
C ALA A 124 4.85 9.23 -31.90
N THR A 125 4.02 10.22 -32.22
CA THR A 125 4.37 11.30 -33.15
C THR A 125 5.07 12.47 -32.47
N TRP A 126 5.14 12.48 -31.14
CA TRP A 126 5.72 13.58 -30.37
C TRP A 126 7.25 13.48 -30.37
N LYS A 127 7.87 14.36 -31.15
CA LYS A 127 9.33 14.37 -31.39
C LYS A 127 10.00 15.63 -30.88
N ASP A 128 9.22 16.68 -30.62
CA ASP A 128 9.77 17.98 -30.25
C ASP A 128 10.29 17.95 -28.82
N GLU A 129 11.58 18.29 -28.68
CA GLU A 129 12.22 18.40 -27.39
C GLU A 129 12.07 19.81 -26.85
N HIS A 130 11.61 19.91 -25.60
CA HIS A 130 11.46 21.18 -24.90
C HIS A 130 12.35 21.22 -23.67
N ARG A 131 12.84 22.41 -23.33
CA ARG A 131 13.63 22.64 -22.12
C ARG A 131 12.71 22.92 -20.94
N PRO A 132 13.10 22.54 -19.72
CA PRO A 132 12.39 22.99 -18.52
C PRO A 132 12.26 24.53 -18.51
N GLY A 133 11.04 25.02 -18.29
CA GLY A 133 10.69 26.44 -18.32
C GLY A 133 10.04 26.92 -19.62
N ASP A 134 10.14 26.17 -20.72
CA ASP A 134 9.46 26.51 -21.98
C ASP A 134 7.93 26.42 -21.83
N ILE A 135 7.19 27.14 -22.66
CA ILE A 135 5.74 26.96 -22.79
C ILE A 135 5.48 26.01 -23.95
N ALA A 136 4.87 24.86 -23.66
CA ALA A 136 4.58 23.83 -24.66
C ALA A 136 3.30 23.07 -24.35
N PHE A 137 2.78 22.36 -25.36
CA PHE A 137 1.73 21.37 -25.14
C PHE A 137 2.34 20.10 -24.54
N GLY A 138 1.75 19.59 -23.45
CA GLY A 138 2.27 18.39 -22.80
C GLY A 138 1.29 17.77 -21.81
N TRP A 139 1.78 16.74 -21.11
CA TRP A 139 1.01 15.97 -20.14
C TRP A 139 1.17 16.52 -18.74
N TRP A 140 0.10 16.51 -17.98
CA TRP A 140 0.05 16.88 -16.57
C TRP A 140 -0.63 15.75 -15.78
N TRP A 141 -0.04 15.37 -14.65
CA TRP A 141 -0.68 14.44 -13.72
C TRP A 141 -1.44 15.22 -12.65
N ASN A 142 -2.77 15.21 -12.73
CA ASN A 142 -3.61 15.80 -11.72
C ASN A 142 -3.76 14.85 -10.53
N ARG A 143 -3.10 15.18 -9.42
CA ARG A 143 -3.13 14.38 -8.18
C ARG A 143 -4.50 14.35 -7.49
N LYS A 144 -5.38 15.32 -7.75
CA LYS A 144 -6.72 15.36 -7.15
C LYS A 144 -7.62 14.28 -7.76
N THR A 145 -7.58 14.15 -9.08
CA THR A 145 -8.38 13.17 -9.84
C THR A 145 -7.63 11.87 -10.14
N ASN A 146 -6.32 11.82 -9.89
CA ASN A 146 -5.42 10.72 -10.26
C ASN A 146 -5.50 10.37 -11.77
N GLN A 147 -5.66 11.38 -12.62
CA GLN A 147 -5.77 11.23 -14.07
C GLN A 147 -4.67 12.03 -14.77
N TYR A 148 -4.29 11.58 -15.97
CA TYR A 148 -3.47 12.38 -16.86
C TYR A 148 -4.34 13.34 -17.65
N TYR A 149 -3.85 14.57 -17.79
CA TYR A 149 -4.45 15.61 -18.59
C TYR A 149 -3.42 16.13 -19.60
N LYS A 150 -3.89 16.78 -20.66
CA LYS A 150 -3.07 17.44 -21.67
C LYS A 150 -3.50 18.89 -21.84
N GLY A 151 -2.54 19.75 -22.14
CA GLY A 151 -2.77 21.19 -22.29
C GLY A 151 -1.47 21.95 -22.49
N ILE A 152 -1.59 23.25 -22.70
CA ILE A 152 -0.42 24.15 -22.79
C ILE A 152 -0.02 24.57 -21.38
N GLY A 153 1.23 24.34 -21.02
CA GLY A 153 1.76 24.72 -19.72
C GLY A 153 3.28 24.89 -19.73
N THR A 154 3.82 25.16 -18.54
CA THR A 154 5.27 25.32 -18.36
C THR A 154 5.91 23.94 -18.27
N VAL A 155 6.85 23.65 -19.15
CA VAL A 155 7.57 22.38 -19.21
C VAL A 155 8.36 22.19 -17.91
N LYS A 156 8.07 21.08 -17.23
CA LYS A 156 8.81 20.64 -16.04
C LYS A 156 10.00 19.79 -16.46
N TYR A 157 9.79 18.85 -17.38
CA TYR A 157 10.83 18.02 -18.00
C TYR A 157 10.30 17.35 -19.27
N CYS A 158 11.16 17.03 -20.24
CA CYS A 158 10.85 16.05 -21.29
C CYS A 158 11.57 14.74 -21.01
N ARG A 159 10.85 13.62 -21.13
CA ARG A 159 11.43 12.27 -21.07
C ARG A 159 11.64 11.76 -22.49
N ARG A 160 12.90 11.53 -22.87
CA ARG A 160 13.24 10.83 -24.12
C ARG A 160 12.95 9.34 -24.01
N ASN A 161 12.49 8.73 -25.10
CA ASN A 161 12.15 7.31 -25.19
C ASN A 161 11.22 6.88 -24.04
N GLY A 162 10.21 7.70 -23.77
CA GLY A 162 9.20 7.44 -22.75
C GLY A 162 8.34 6.25 -23.14
N ASN A 163 8.07 5.35 -22.19
CA ASN A 163 7.11 4.28 -22.37
C ASN A 163 5.94 4.49 -21.41
N LEU A 164 4.73 4.46 -21.93
CA LEU A 164 3.49 4.40 -21.16
C LEU A 164 2.96 2.97 -21.20
N LEU A 165 2.96 2.32 -20.04
CA LEU A 165 2.41 0.99 -19.87
C LEU A 165 0.95 1.11 -19.45
N ILE A 166 0.04 0.47 -20.18
CA ILE A 166 -1.37 0.37 -19.84
C ILE A 166 -1.68 -1.07 -19.44
N VAL A 167 -2.31 -1.21 -18.27
CA VAL A 167 -2.67 -2.49 -17.68
C VAL A 167 -4.19 -2.60 -17.51
N ASP A 168 -4.71 -3.83 -17.62
CA ASP A 168 -6.00 -4.20 -17.07
C ASP A 168 -5.79 -4.58 -15.59
N PRO A 169 -6.31 -3.79 -14.64
CA PRO A 169 -6.00 -3.95 -13.23
C PRO A 169 -6.48 -5.30 -12.71
N PHE A 170 -5.68 -5.92 -11.84
CA PHE A 170 -6.12 -7.13 -11.17
C PHE A 170 -7.31 -6.83 -10.25
N SER A 171 -8.23 -7.78 -10.15
CA SER A 171 -9.27 -7.72 -9.12
C SER A 171 -8.61 -7.84 -7.74
N ARG A 172 -9.26 -7.29 -6.71
CA ARG A 172 -8.73 -7.31 -5.34
C ARG A 172 -8.47 -8.74 -4.83
N ASP A 173 -9.21 -9.72 -5.33
CA ASP A 173 -9.09 -11.12 -4.92
C ASP A 173 -8.03 -11.89 -5.74
N ASP A 174 -7.47 -11.29 -6.80
CA ASP A 174 -6.41 -11.91 -7.58
C ASP A 174 -5.12 -11.99 -6.74
N PRO A 175 -4.48 -13.17 -6.61
CA PRO A 175 -3.26 -13.32 -5.82
C PRO A 175 -2.07 -12.48 -6.35
N ARG A 176 -2.15 -12.00 -7.61
CA ARG A 176 -1.15 -11.16 -8.25
C ARG A 176 -1.35 -9.67 -7.97
N HIS A 177 -2.45 -9.27 -7.33
CA HIS A 177 -2.66 -7.89 -6.91
C HIS A 177 -1.64 -7.52 -5.82
N ASP A 178 -1.01 -6.35 -5.94
CA ASP A 178 0.02 -5.84 -5.03
C ASP A 178 -0.38 -5.79 -3.55
N LEU A 179 -1.67 -5.65 -3.23
CA LEU A 179 -2.17 -5.66 -1.86
C LEU A 179 -2.16 -7.05 -1.23
N ASN A 180 -2.13 -8.10 -2.05
CA ASN A 180 -2.08 -9.49 -1.61
C ASN A 180 -0.63 -10.00 -1.54
N PHE A 181 0.35 -9.18 -1.91
CA PHE A 181 1.75 -9.55 -1.76
C PHE A 181 2.12 -9.58 -0.27
N PRO A 182 2.96 -10.54 0.16
CA PRO A 182 3.54 -10.51 1.48
C PRO A 182 4.18 -9.13 1.76
N PRO A 183 4.01 -8.59 2.98
CA PRO A 183 4.71 -7.38 3.38
C PRO A 183 6.21 -7.52 3.12
N GLY A 184 6.80 -6.52 2.44
CA GLY A 184 8.22 -6.55 2.11
C GLY A 184 8.57 -7.05 0.70
N THR A 185 7.64 -7.69 -0.03
CA THR A 185 7.89 -8.14 -1.42
C THR A 185 8.41 -7.02 -2.31
N TRP A 186 7.76 -5.85 -2.31
CA TRP A 186 8.25 -4.70 -3.07
C TRP A 186 9.67 -4.27 -2.69
N ARG A 187 10.02 -4.39 -1.41
CA ARG A 187 11.35 -4.01 -0.92
C ARG A 187 12.40 -5.02 -1.36
N MET A 188 12.06 -6.32 -1.37
CA MET A 188 12.92 -7.37 -1.91
C MET A 188 13.19 -7.15 -3.40
N LEU A 189 12.14 -6.86 -4.17
CA LEU A 189 12.24 -6.53 -5.59
C LEU A 189 13.11 -5.28 -5.84
N GLU A 190 12.98 -4.26 -4.98
CA GLU A 190 13.81 -3.04 -5.03
C GLU A 190 15.28 -3.31 -4.67
N ILE A 191 15.55 -4.16 -3.68
CA ILE A 191 16.91 -4.59 -3.31
C ILE A 191 17.56 -5.35 -4.48
N GLU A 192 16.86 -6.30 -5.10
CA GLU A 192 17.38 -7.04 -6.27
C GLU A 192 17.71 -6.11 -7.45
N ARG A 193 16.94 -5.03 -7.59
CA ARG A 193 17.21 -3.97 -8.56
C ARG A 193 18.49 -3.21 -8.25
N LEU A 194 18.64 -2.73 -7.03
CA LEU A 194 19.81 -1.96 -6.60
C LEU A 194 21.11 -2.77 -6.74
N LEU A 195 21.08 -4.05 -6.35
CA LEU A 195 22.21 -4.97 -6.52
C LEU A 195 22.55 -5.23 -7.99
N TYR A 196 21.57 -5.20 -8.89
CA TYR A 196 21.83 -5.34 -10.32
C TYR A 196 22.51 -4.12 -10.93
N ILE A 197 22.08 -2.92 -10.55
CA ILE A 197 22.67 -1.66 -11.06
C ILE A 197 24.00 -1.30 -10.37
N GLY A 198 24.45 -2.10 -9.40
CA GLY A 198 25.71 -1.90 -8.68
C GLY A 198 25.62 -0.94 -7.49
N ASP A 199 24.42 -0.54 -7.07
CA ASP A 199 24.20 0.33 -5.92
C ASP A 199 24.07 -0.50 -4.63
N THR A 200 25.21 -1.00 -4.16
CA THR A 200 25.29 -1.89 -2.99
C THR A 200 24.92 -1.20 -1.69
N ASP A 201 25.31 0.06 -1.53
CA ASP A 201 25.09 0.82 -0.29
C ASP A 201 23.61 1.08 -0.07
N GLN A 202 22.88 1.49 -1.12
CA GLN A 202 21.43 1.67 -1.03
C GLN A 202 20.72 0.32 -0.83
N ALA A 203 21.20 -0.75 -1.46
CA ALA A 203 20.65 -2.10 -1.29
C ALA A 203 20.80 -2.60 0.16
N GLU A 204 21.95 -2.38 0.79
CA GLU A 204 22.20 -2.76 2.19
C GLU A 204 21.34 -1.95 3.16
N GLU A 205 21.18 -0.65 2.94
CA GLU A 205 20.28 0.17 3.75
C GLU A 205 18.81 -0.27 3.61
N LEU A 206 18.40 -0.68 2.40
CA LEU A 206 17.07 -1.26 2.20
C LEU A 206 16.91 -2.61 2.88
N ARG A 207 17.92 -3.47 2.86
CA ARG A 207 17.94 -4.75 3.58
C ARG A 207 17.83 -4.55 5.08
N ARG A 208 18.59 -3.60 5.64
CA ARG A 208 18.52 -3.24 7.07
C ARG A 208 17.10 -2.80 7.46
N LYS A 209 16.50 -1.91 6.68
CA LYS A 209 15.11 -1.45 6.87
C LYS A 209 14.08 -2.55 6.71
N LEU A 210 14.29 -3.49 5.78
CA LEU A 210 13.42 -4.64 5.59
C LEU A 210 13.50 -5.56 6.82
N SER A 211 14.71 -5.89 7.26
CA SER A 211 14.95 -6.72 8.45
C SER A 211 14.35 -6.10 9.72
N GLU A 212 14.53 -4.80 9.94
CA GLU A 212 13.90 -4.09 11.08
C GLU A 212 12.36 -4.16 11.03
N LYS A 213 11.76 -4.12 9.84
CA LYS A 213 10.31 -4.22 9.67
C LYS A 213 9.79 -5.65 9.84
N GLU A 214 10.51 -6.63 9.32
CA GLU A 214 10.21 -8.06 9.48
C GLU A 214 10.28 -8.45 10.96
N GLU A 215 11.30 -7.98 11.67
CA GLU A 215 11.44 -8.24 13.11
C GLU A 215 10.30 -7.58 13.91
N LYS A 216 9.93 -6.33 13.61
CA LYS A 216 8.74 -5.70 14.22
C LYS A 216 7.45 -6.46 13.92
N ALA A 217 7.29 -6.96 12.69
CA ALA A 217 6.12 -7.75 12.31
C ALA A 217 6.09 -9.10 13.07
N ARG A 218 7.24 -9.77 13.22
CA ARG A 218 7.39 -10.98 14.01
C ARG A 218 7.03 -10.73 15.48
N GLN A 219 7.53 -9.65 16.08
CA GLN A 219 7.21 -9.28 17.46
C GLN A 219 5.72 -9.01 17.66
N LEU A 220 5.08 -8.28 16.75
CA LEU A 220 3.63 -8.04 16.78
C LEU A 220 2.82 -9.34 16.63
N TYR A 221 3.29 -10.28 15.79
CA TYR A 221 2.67 -11.58 15.63
C TYR A 221 2.77 -12.43 16.91
N LYS A 222 3.95 -12.49 17.53
CA LYS A 222 4.16 -13.16 18.82
C LYS A 222 3.24 -12.58 19.91
N LEU A 223 3.13 -11.26 19.99
CA LEU A 223 2.21 -10.59 20.92
C LEU A 223 0.75 -10.97 20.65
N ARG A 224 0.34 -11.04 19.38
CA ARG A 224 -1.01 -11.45 18.99
C ARG A 224 -1.29 -12.90 19.40
N LEU A 225 -0.34 -13.81 19.19
CA LEU A 225 -0.46 -15.20 19.64
C LEU A 225 -0.62 -15.27 21.15
N TYR A 226 0.21 -14.56 21.91
CA TYR A 226 0.11 -14.50 23.36
C TYR A 226 -1.27 -14.01 23.84
N VAL A 227 -1.78 -12.91 23.28
CA VAL A 227 -3.12 -12.38 23.63
C VAL A 227 -4.20 -13.41 23.31
N VAL A 228 -4.08 -14.14 22.18
CA VAL A 228 -5.03 -15.19 21.83
C VAL A 228 -4.94 -16.36 22.80
N GLU A 229 -3.74 -16.81 23.18
CA GLU A 229 -3.54 -17.89 24.14
C GLU A 229 -4.09 -17.53 25.52
N ASP A 230 -3.78 -16.34 26.03
CA ASP A 230 -4.33 -15.81 27.29
C ASP A 230 -5.86 -15.71 27.23
N THR A 231 -6.41 -15.23 26.10
CA THR A 231 -7.87 -15.17 25.90
C THR A 231 -8.50 -16.56 25.85
N VAL A 232 -7.86 -17.54 25.19
CA VAL A 232 -8.34 -18.92 25.13
C VAL A 232 -8.25 -19.58 26.50
N GLU A 233 -7.18 -19.35 27.26
CA GLU A 233 -7.03 -19.85 28.63
C GLU A 233 -8.09 -19.24 29.55
N ASP A 234 -8.29 -17.92 29.54
CA ASP A 234 -9.33 -17.24 30.33
C ASP A 234 -10.73 -17.72 29.93
N LEU A 235 -11.03 -17.85 28.62
CA LEU A 235 -12.29 -18.42 28.15
C LEU A 235 -12.45 -19.88 28.60
N THR A 236 -11.40 -20.70 28.55
CA THR A 236 -11.44 -22.11 28.97
C THR A 236 -11.64 -22.23 30.48
N LEU A 237 -10.97 -21.39 31.27
CA LEU A 237 -11.12 -21.29 32.72
C LEU A 237 -12.54 -20.81 33.10
N ARG A 238 -13.05 -19.78 32.42
CA ARG A 238 -14.43 -19.31 32.59
C ARG A 238 -15.44 -20.39 32.21
N THR A 239 -15.20 -21.13 31.13
CA THR A 239 -16.08 -22.21 30.68
C THR A 239 -16.09 -23.38 31.67
N LYS A 240 -14.92 -23.76 32.23
CA LYS A 240 -14.81 -24.75 33.32
C LYS A 240 -15.53 -24.29 34.60
N ASN A 241 -15.50 -23.00 34.90
CA ASN A 241 -16.25 -22.42 36.02
C ASN A 241 -17.76 -22.29 35.72
N TYR A 242 -18.15 -22.13 34.45
CA TYR A 242 -19.54 -22.04 34.01
C TYR A 242 -20.22 -23.42 33.88
N THR A 243 -19.50 -24.48 33.52
CA THR A 243 -20.05 -25.86 33.52
C THR A 243 -20.45 -26.35 34.91
N MET A 244 -19.99 -25.70 35.99
CA MET A 244 -20.50 -25.92 37.34
C MET A 244 -21.82 -25.18 37.67
N ARG A 245 -22.30 -24.27 36.81
CA ARG A 245 -23.58 -23.55 36.99
C ARG A 245 -24.42 -23.65 35.71
N LYS A 246 -25.35 -24.61 35.70
CA LYS A 246 -26.33 -24.90 34.64
C LYS A 246 -27.03 -23.65 34.08
N LYS A 247 -26.50 -23.02 33.04
CA LYS A 247 -27.26 -22.20 32.07
C LYS A 247 -26.63 -22.31 30.66
N PRO A 248 -27.44 -22.37 29.60
CA PRO A 248 -26.94 -22.50 28.24
C PRO A 248 -26.27 -21.20 27.76
N LEU A 249 -25.15 -21.35 27.04
CA LEU A 249 -24.39 -20.24 26.46
C LEU A 249 -25.12 -19.65 25.23
N PRO A 250 -25.05 -18.31 25.01
CA PRO A 250 -25.49 -17.69 23.76
C PRO A 250 -24.58 -18.12 22.58
N PRO A 251 -25.08 -18.02 21.34
CA PRO A 251 -24.37 -18.52 20.17
C PRO A 251 -23.07 -17.75 19.90
N ARG A 252 -22.04 -18.51 19.50
CA ARG A 252 -20.66 -18.06 19.29
C ARG A 252 -20.52 -17.20 18.02
N PRO A 253 -19.62 -16.20 18.00
CA PRO A 253 -19.10 -15.64 16.77
C PRO A 253 -17.79 -16.33 16.35
N THR A 254 -17.56 -16.37 15.03
CA THR A 254 -16.27 -16.40 14.30
C THR A 254 -15.65 -17.74 13.85
N GLY A 255 -15.38 -17.82 12.54
CA GLY A 255 -14.68 -18.93 11.88
C GLY A 255 -13.15 -18.97 12.08
N PHE A 256 -12.49 -17.88 12.49
CA PHE A 256 -11.02 -17.89 12.71
C PHE A 256 -10.62 -18.56 14.04
N LEU A 257 -11.43 -18.39 15.08
CA LEU A 257 -11.22 -19.03 16.38
C LEU A 257 -11.49 -20.54 16.32
N GLU A 258 -12.50 -20.97 15.54
CA GLU A 258 -12.78 -22.39 15.30
C GLU A 258 -11.63 -23.08 14.55
N GLU A 259 -11.06 -22.43 13.54
CA GLU A 259 -9.95 -22.99 12.74
C GLU A 259 -8.70 -23.26 13.59
N MET A 260 -8.41 -22.38 14.56
CA MET A 260 -7.30 -22.57 15.50
C MET A 260 -7.59 -23.62 16.58
N MET A 261 -8.81 -23.69 17.08
CA MET A 261 -9.20 -24.69 18.07
C MET A 261 -9.13 -26.12 17.51
N VAL A 262 -9.57 -26.32 16.25
CA VAL A 262 -9.47 -27.62 15.57
C VAL A 262 -8.01 -28.03 15.35
N LYS A 263 -7.14 -27.10 14.91
CA LYS A 263 -5.71 -27.39 14.72
C LYS A 263 -4.96 -27.76 16.00
N LYS A 264 -5.35 -27.20 17.16
CA LYS A 264 -4.77 -27.55 18.47
C LYS A 264 -5.49 -28.73 19.15
N GLY A 265 -6.42 -29.42 18.48
CA GLY A 265 -7.09 -30.62 19.00
C GLY A 265 -8.21 -30.35 20.02
N PHE A 266 -8.70 -29.11 20.11
CA PHE A 266 -9.80 -28.71 20.98
C PHE A 266 -11.11 -28.66 20.18
N GLY A 267 -11.63 -29.81 19.76
CA GLY A 267 -12.94 -29.95 19.14
C GLY A 267 -13.54 -31.34 19.40
N PRO A 268 -14.88 -31.49 19.42
CA PRO A 268 -15.49 -32.82 19.51
C PRO A 268 -15.18 -33.62 18.24
N GLN A 269 -14.81 -34.90 18.41
CA GLN A 269 -14.71 -35.86 17.31
C GLN A 269 -16.08 -36.19 16.73
#